data_AF-A0AA94F424-F1
#
_entry.id   AF-A0AA94F424-F1
#
_cell.length_a   1.000
_cell.length_b   1.000
_cell.length_c   1.000
_cell.angle_alpha   90.00
_cell.angle_beta   90.00
_cell.angle_gamma   90.00
#
_symmetry.space_group_name_H-M   'P 1'
#
loop_
_entity.id
_entity.type
_entity.pdbx_description
1 polymer ?
#
loop_
_entity_poly.entity_id
_entity_poly.type
_entity_poly.pdbx_seq_one_letter_code
_entity_poly.pdbx_strand_id
1 'polypeptide(L)' 'MSIIIEPKIDHETYLINSKEVYKNSYNSWIASTELTCQERKAFEIYKQKVIDNPAFKKHTKATFKI' A
#
# COMPACT_ATOMS: atom_id res chain seq x y z
N MET A 1 0.85 16.23 7.11
CA MET A 1 -0.35 15.35 7.13
C MET A 1 0.15 13.91 7.10
N SER A 2 -0.45 12.94 7.80
CA SER A 2 0.09 11.56 7.83
C SER A 2 -0.74 10.60 6.98
N ILE A 3 -0.07 9.80 6.15
CA ILE A 3 -0.67 8.67 5.43
C ILE A 3 -0.28 7.37 6.14
N ILE A 4 -1.28 6.57 6.49
CA ILE A 4 -1.10 5.27 7.13
C ILE A 4 -1.37 4.20 6.07
N ILE A 5 -0.44 3.26 5.92
CA ILE A 5 -0.58 2.09 5.04
C ILE A 5 -0.55 0.85 5.91
N GLU A 6 -1.61 0.05 5.87
CA GLU A 6 -1.75 -1.15 6.70
C GLU A 6 -2.04 -2.36 5.80
N PRO A 7 -1.30 -3.46 5.94
CA PRO A 7 -1.65 -4.71 5.27
C PRO A 7 -2.92 -5.28 5.88
N LYS A 8 -3.95 -5.49 5.05
CA LYS A 8 -5.22 -6.12 5.44
C LYS A 8 -5.16 -7.63 5.22
N ILE A 9 -4.70 -8.03 4.03
CA ILE A 9 -4.39 -9.41 3.68
C ILE A 9 -2.97 -9.39 3.15
N ASP A 10 -2.08 -10.17 3.77
CA ASP A 10 -0.67 -10.14 3.41
C ASP A 10 -0.49 -10.50 1.93
N HIS A 11 0.40 -9.78 1.25
CA HIS A 11 0.64 -9.84 -0.20
C HIS A 11 -0.56 -9.57 -1.15
N GLU A 12 -1.78 -9.38 -0.66
CA GLU A 12 -2.98 -9.24 -1.50
C GLU A 12 -3.66 -7.86 -1.41
N THR A 13 -3.86 -7.35 -0.19
CA THR A 13 -4.72 -6.18 0.05
C THR A 13 -4.16 -5.27 1.15
N TYR A 14 -4.19 -3.96 0.93
CA TYR A 14 -3.68 -2.92 1.82
C TYR A 14 -4.71 -1.82 2.00
N LEU A 15 -4.67 -1.16 3.14
CA LEU A 15 -5.48 0.01 3.45
C LEU A 15 -4.58 1.23 3.51
N ILE A 16 -4.85 2.24 2.69
CA ILE A 16 -4.18 3.54 2.71
C ILE A 16 -5.17 4.55 3.28
N ASN A 17 -4.96 5.04 4.50
CA ASN A 17 -5.89 5.95 5.17
C ASN A 17 -7.37 5.48 5.07
N SER A 18 -7.59 4.18 5.31
CA SER A 18 -8.90 3.49 5.17
C SER A 18 -9.41 3.26 3.74
N LYS A 19 -8.65 3.62 2.70
CA LYS A 19 -8.96 3.28 1.30
C LYS A 19 -8.32 1.96 0.93
N GLU A 20 -9.09 1.04 0.38
CA GLU A 20 -8.60 -0.30 0.06
C GLU A 20 -7.88 -0.32 -1.28
N VAL A 21 -6.71 -0.97 -1.31
CA VAL A 21 -5.91 -1.23 -2.50
C VAL A 21 -5.62 -2.72 -2.57
N TYR A 22 -6.05 -3.36 -3.65
CA TYR A 22 -5.91 -4.79 -3.86
C TYR A 22 -5.17 -5.09 -5.15
N LYS A 23 -4.53 -6.26 -5.21
CA LYS A 23 -3.89 -6.75 -6.43
C LYS A 23 -4.91 -7.43 -7.33
N ASN A 24 -5.00 -7.02 -8.58
CA ASN A 24 -5.84 -7.72 -9.56
C ASN A 24 -5.11 -8.93 -10.19
N SER A 25 -5.84 -9.73 -10.97
CA SER A 25 -5.30 -10.90 -11.68
C SER A 25 -4.21 -10.56 -12.72
N TYR A 26 -4.12 -9.29 -13.13
CA TYR A 26 -3.06 -8.76 -14.00
C TYR A 26 -1.86 -8.23 -13.22
N ASN A 27 -1.72 -8.62 -11.94
CA ASN A 27 -0.62 -8.24 -11.07
C ASN A 27 -0.50 -6.72 -10.84
N SER A 28 -1.58 -5.97 -11.10
CA SER A 28 -1.66 -4.51 -10.98
C SER A 28 -2.42 -4.12 -9.73
N TRP A 29 -1.98 -3.07 -9.05
CA TRP A 29 -2.61 -2.58 -7.82
C TRP A 29 -3.73 -1.60 -8.14
N ILE A 30 -4.95 -1.93 -7.74
CA ILE A 30 -6.15 -1.11 -7.95
C ILE A 30 -6.65 -0.62 -6.60
N ALA A 31 -6.96 0.67 -6.52
CA ALA A 31 -7.64 1.25 -5.37
C ALA A 31 -9.15 1.22 -5.58
N SER A 32 -9.91 0.78 -4.58
CA SER A 32 -11.38 0.80 -4.61
C SER A 32 -11.95 2.22 -4.55
N THR A 33 -11.17 3.13 -3.97
CA THR A 33 -11.50 4.56 -3.82
C THR A 33 -10.38 5.39 -4.43
N GLU A 34 -10.70 6.56 -4.97
CA GLU A 34 -9.71 7.48 -5.51
C GLU A 34 -8.66 7.86 -4.45
N LEU A 35 -7.39 7.60 -4.78
CA LEU A 35 -6.24 8.01 -3.97
C LEU A 35 -5.80 9.41 -4.40
N THR A 36 -5.48 10.25 -3.42
CA THR A 36 -4.80 11.52 -3.67
C THR A 36 -3.39 11.26 -4.22
N CYS A 37 -2.79 12.29 -4.85
CA CYS A 37 -1.40 12.20 -5.34
C CYS A 37 -0.41 11.81 -4.23
N GLN A 38 -0.62 12.28 -3.01
CA GLN A 38 0.24 11.96 -1.86
C GLN A 38 0.08 10.51 -1.42
N GLU A 39 -1.15 10.00 -1.34
CA GLU A 39 -1.45 8.59 -1.01
C GLU A 39 -0.85 7.64 -2.05
N ARG A 40 -1.01 7.96 -3.33
CA ARG A 40 -0.42 7.16 -4.41
C ARG A 40 1.10 7.15 -4.32
N LYS A 41 1.75 8.30 -4.05
CA LYS A 41 3.20 8.37 -3.87
C LYS A 41 3.66 7.58 -2.64
N ALA A 42 2.94 7.67 -1.52
CA ALA A 42 3.26 6.88 -0.32
C ALA A 42 3.14 5.38 -0.58
N PHE A 43 2.10 4.96 -1.31
CA PHE A 43 1.92 3.56 -1.69
C PHE A 43 3.01 3.04 -2.62
N GLU A 44 3.42 3.82 -3.63
CA GLU A 44 4.55 3.42 -4.49
C GLU A 44 5.84 3.22 -3.69
N ILE A 45 6.13 4.11 -2.74
CA ILE A 45 7.30 3.96 -1.85
C ILE A 45 7.17 2.71 -0.98
N TYR A 46 5.99 2.49 -0.41
CA TYR A 46 5.73 1.31 0.41
C TYR A 46 5.85 0.02 -0.40
N LYS A 47 5.31 0.01 -1.62
CA LYS A 47 5.37 -1.11 -2.56
C LYS A 47 6.82 -1.46 -2.86
N GLN A 48 7.64 -0.48 -3.27
CA GLN A 48 9.07 -0.73 -3.56
C GLN A 48 9.87 -1.22 -2.34
N LYS A 49 9.58 -0.68 -1.15
CA LYS A 49 10.37 -0.99 0.05
C LYS A 49 9.95 -2.26 0.78
N VAL A 50 8.67 -2.61 0.70
CA VAL A 50 8.05 -3.68 1.50
C VAL A 50 7.48 -4.77 0.61
N ILE A 51 6.58 -4.44 -0.32
CA ILE A 51 5.86 -5.44 -1.14
C ILE A 51 6.78 -6.14 -2.14
N ASP A 52 7.54 -5.36 -2.90
CA ASP A 52 8.44 -5.86 -3.94
C ASP A 52 9.81 -6.27 -3.36
N ASN A 53 10.02 -6.07 -2.05
CA ASN A 53 11.28 -6.35 -1.40
C ASN A 53 11.27 -7.77 -0.81
N PRO A 54 12.07 -8.71 -1.37
CA PRO A 54 12.08 -10.11 -0.93
C PRO A 54 12.61 -10.32 0.50
N ALA A 55 13.25 -9.30 1.10
CA ALA A 55 13.69 -9.37 2.49
C ALA A 55 12.52 -9.29 3.49
N PHE A 56 11.39 -8.70 3.09
CA PHE A 56 10.20 -8.57 3.94
C PHE A 56 9.26 -9.75 3.73
N LYS A 57 9.31 -10.72 4.65
CA LYS A 57 8.43 -11.90 4.67
C LYS A 57 7.03 -11.63 5.24
N LYS A 58 6.88 -10.50 5.94
CA LYS A 58 5.61 -10.04 6.51
C LYS A 58 5.51 -8.56 6.27
N HIS A 59 4.37 -8.14 5.77
CA HIS A 59 4.12 -6.73 5.60
C HIS A 59 3.68 -6.13 6.94
N THR A 60 4.16 -4.94 7.24
CA THR A 60 3.86 -4.24 8.50
C THR A 60 3.29 -2.87 8.21
N LYS A 61 2.44 -2.37 9.12
CA LYS A 61 1.93 -1.01 9.02
C LYS A 61 3.07 0.01 8.86
N ALA A 62 2.88 0.96 7.97
CA ALA A 62 3.80 2.06 7.75
C ALA A 62 3.06 3.39 7.86
N THR A 63 3.76 4.40 8.38
CA THR A 63 3.24 5.76 8.47
C THR A 63 4.16 6.70 7.72
N PHE A 64 3.63 7.35 6.69
CA PHE A 64 4.32 8.34 5.88
C PHE A 64 3.92 9.72 6.34
N LYS A 65 4.90 10.50 6.80
CA LYS A 65 4.71 11.92 7.07
C LYS A 65 4.90 12.68 5.75
N ILE A 66 3.86 13.40 5.34
CA ILE A 66 3.90 14.36 4.24
C ILE A 66 4.20 15.74 4.79
#